data_AF-A0A392M0A1-F1
#
_entry.id   AF-A0A392M0A1-F1
#
_cell.length_a   1.000
_cell.length_b   1.000
_cell.length_c   1.000
_cell.angle_alpha   90.00
_cell.angle_beta   90.00
_cell.angle_gamma   90.00
#
_symmetry.space_group_name_H-M   'P 1'
#
loop_
_entity.id
_entity.type
_entity.pdbx_description
1 polymer ?
#
loop_
_entity_poly.entity_id
_entity_poly.type
_entity_poly.pdbx_seq_one_letter_code
_entity_poly.pdbx_strand_id
1 'polypeptide(L)'
;MQQLKLLHPRNNLIEEAKLFRAQGQNEMAINLGIYISKENKTNEETSDIYRLIGKWLAETRSSNSRTILEQYLKPAVSIAEDVKTADKKAMERRCQTHFHLAHYTDALFRSHEERLNSNEWQSAMRLRKHKTVELEALIKRFRSSTKGEKTDYTMKIQELQKQLAMDKEEDQKLQDDRDNFLNLALEGYKHCLVIGDKYDVRVVFRIVSLWFSLSSRKHVVNSMLSTIDEVQSFKFIPLVYQIASRMGSSKDGQGPLNFQFALVSLVKKMAIDHPYHTVLQLLALANGDRIKDKQRSRSSFVVDMDKKHAAENLLNELSSYHGAIIQQMRQMVDIYIRLAEMETKKEDTNKRVTLPRDLRNLPVLEL
;
A
#
# COMPACT_ATOMS: atom_id res chain seq x y z
N MET A 1 -23.11 5.62 -40.71
CA MET A 1 -22.44 6.48 -39.71
C MET A 1 -23.08 7.86 -39.51
N GLN A 2 -23.77 8.48 -40.50
CA GLN A 2 -24.54 9.72 -40.25
C GLN A 2 -25.92 9.50 -39.60
N GLN A 3 -26.47 8.28 -39.62
CA GLN A 3 -27.79 7.97 -39.05
C GLN A 3 -27.82 7.74 -37.53
N LEU A 4 -26.67 7.60 -36.86
CA LEU A 4 -26.62 7.43 -35.39
C LEU A 4 -26.78 8.75 -34.62
N LYS A 5 -26.75 9.89 -35.31
CA LYS A 5 -26.86 11.22 -34.68
C LYS A 5 -28.26 11.61 -34.22
N LEU A 6 -29.30 10.85 -34.58
CA LEU A 6 -30.70 11.31 -34.46
C LEU A 6 -31.61 10.47 -33.54
N LEU A 7 -31.18 9.33 -32.99
CA LEU A 7 -32.13 8.39 -32.37
C LEU A 7 -31.78 7.85 -30.98
N HIS A 8 -30.61 8.15 -30.41
CA HIS A 8 -30.27 7.64 -29.08
C HIS A 8 -29.87 8.74 -28.08
N PRO A 9 -30.56 8.86 -26.92
CA PRO A 9 -30.11 9.76 -25.86
C PRO A 9 -28.68 9.39 -25.46
N ARG A 10 -27.83 10.39 -25.18
CA ARG A 10 -26.37 10.23 -24.98
C ARG A 10 -25.98 9.16 -23.95
N ASN A 11 -26.82 8.93 -22.93
CA ASN A 11 -26.64 7.83 -21.97
C ASN A 11 -26.67 6.44 -22.61
N ASN A 12 -27.43 6.24 -23.68
CA ASN A 12 -27.51 4.97 -24.39
C ASN A 12 -26.19 4.62 -25.10
N LEU A 13 -25.41 5.61 -25.54
CA LEU A 13 -24.14 5.36 -26.25
C LEU A 13 -23.05 4.81 -25.31
N ILE A 14 -23.04 5.22 -24.03
CA ILE A 14 -22.13 4.69 -23.02
C ILE A 14 -22.51 3.24 -22.69
N GLU A 15 -23.81 2.95 -22.54
CA GLU A 15 -24.29 1.59 -22.31
C GLU A 15 -24.05 0.69 -23.53
N GLU A 16 -24.17 1.21 -24.74
CA GLU A 16 -23.82 0.52 -25.98
C GLU A 16 -22.33 0.19 -26.04
N ALA A 17 -21.45 1.13 -25.65
CA ALA A 17 -20.01 0.86 -25.53
C ALA A 17 -19.71 -0.25 -24.51
N LYS A 18 -20.39 -0.24 -23.35
CA LYS A 18 -20.28 -1.32 -22.34
C LYS A 18 -20.79 -2.65 -22.88
N LEU A 19 -21.84 -2.63 -23.70
CA LEU A 19 -22.42 -3.83 -24.31
C LEU A 19 -21.48 -4.44 -25.36
N PHE A 20 -20.86 -3.61 -26.22
CA PHE A 20 -19.79 -4.07 -27.11
C PHE A 20 -18.62 -4.70 -26.35
N ARG A 21 -18.24 -4.12 -25.21
CA ARG A 21 -17.21 -4.70 -24.33
C ARG A 21 -17.66 -6.06 -23.77
N ALA A 22 -18.90 -6.19 -23.33
CA ALA A 22 -19.44 -7.46 -22.81
C ALA A 22 -19.52 -8.55 -23.89
N GLN A 23 -19.71 -8.17 -25.16
CA GLN A 23 -19.70 -9.06 -26.31
C GLN A 23 -18.29 -9.41 -26.81
N GLY A 24 -17.23 -8.88 -26.19
CA GLY A 24 -15.83 -9.11 -26.58
C GLY A 24 -15.33 -8.24 -27.74
N GLN A 25 -16.15 -7.32 -28.27
CA GLN A 25 -15.77 -6.38 -29.30
C GLN A 25 -15.01 -5.17 -28.72
N ASN A 26 -13.79 -5.44 -28.27
CA ASN A 26 -13.00 -4.52 -27.47
C ASN A 26 -12.59 -3.24 -28.21
N GLU A 27 -12.19 -3.35 -29.47
CA GLU A 27 -11.77 -2.19 -30.27
C GLU A 27 -12.95 -1.26 -30.58
N MET A 28 -14.12 -1.83 -30.88
CA MET A 28 -15.33 -1.06 -31.15
C MET A 28 -15.77 -0.26 -29.91
N ALA A 29 -15.72 -0.90 -28.73
CA ALA A 29 -16.01 -0.23 -27.46
C ALA A 29 -15.06 0.94 -27.18
N ILE A 30 -13.75 0.76 -27.40
CA ILE A 30 -12.73 1.80 -27.20
C ILE A 30 -12.92 2.95 -28.20
N ASN A 31 -13.11 2.65 -29.49
CA ASN A 31 -13.31 3.65 -30.51
C ASN A 31 -14.59 4.47 -30.29
N LEU A 32 -15.68 3.79 -29.88
CA LEU A 32 -16.93 4.46 -29.52
C LEU A 32 -16.73 5.35 -28.28
N GLY A 33 -15.98 4.89 -27.27
CA GLY A 33 -15.61 5.73 -26.12
C GLY A 33 -14.84 6.99 -26.52
N ILE A 34 -13.82 6.86 -27.37
CA ILE A 34 -13.01 7.99 -27.87
C ILE A 34 -13.87 8.96 -28.70
N TYR A 35 -14.84 8.44 -29.45
CA TYR A 35 -15.79 9.28 -30.18
C TYR A 35 -16.65 10.11 -29.22
N ILE A 36 -17.23 9.46 -28.20
CA ILE A 36 -18.08 10.12 -27.21
C ILE A 36 -17.26 11.17 -26.41
N SER A 37 -16.00 10.89 -26.07
CA SER A 37 -15.15 11.84 -25.34
C SER A 37 -14.83 13.11 -26.14
N LYS A 38 -14.85 13.04 -27.48
CA LYS A 38 -14.65 14.21 -28.36
C LYS A 38 -15.92 15.03 -28.56
N GLU A 39 -17.10 14.42 -28.46
CA GLU A 39 -18.39 15.12 -28.64
C GLU A 39 -18.97 15.71 -27.35
N ASN A 40 -18.58 15.19 -26.17
CA ASN A 40 -19.14 15.62 -24.89
C ASN A 40 -18.58 16.95 -24.39
N LYS A 41 -19.50 17.82 -23.93
CA LYS A 41 -19.20 19.12 -23.29
C LYS A 41 -19.39 19.11 -21.77
N THR A 42 -19.98 18.04 -21.22
CA THR A 42 -20.28 17.88 -19.79
C THR A 42 -19.07 17.29 -19.06
N ASN A 43 -18.52 18.01 -18.09
CA ASN A 43 -17.31 17.59 -17.35
C ASN A 43 -17.50 16.24 -16.63
N GLU A 44 -18.66 16.01 -16.00
CA GLU A 44 -18.89 14.80 -15.20
C GLU A 44 -18.87 13.50 -16.01
N GLU A 45 -19.67 13.41 -17.07
CA GLU A 45 -19.76 12.21 -17.92
C GLU A 45 -18.44 11.95 -18.65
N THR A 46 -17.73 13.03 -18.99
CA THR A 46 -16.43 12.98 -19.64
C THR A 46 -15.37 12.32 -18.74
N SER A 47 -15.37 12.61 -17.43
CA SER A 47 -14.49 11.94 -16.47
C SER A 47 -14.73 10.42 -16.42
N ASP A 48 -16.00 10.00 -16.35
CA ASP A 48 -16.36 8.58 -16.32
C ASP A 48 -15.95 7.86 -17.62
N ILE A 49 -16.09 8.52 -18.77
CA ILE A 49 -15.67 7.98 -20.07
C ILE A 49 -14.15 7.83 -20.14
N TYR A 50 -13.39 8.87 -19.77
CA TYR A 50 -11.92 8.80 -19.74
C TYR A 50 -11.42 7.67 -18.83
N ARG A 51 -12.06 7.49 -17.68
CA ARG A 51 -11.78 6.38 -16.76
C ARG A 51 -12.07 5.02 -17.39
N LEU A 52 -13.22 4.85 -18.04
CA LEU A 52 -13.59 3.59 -18.70
C LEU A 52 -12.66 3.25 -19.86
N ILE A 53 -12.33 4.23 -20.70
CA ILE A 53 -11.37 4.06 -21.80
C ILE A 53 -10.00 3.68 -21.24
N GLY A 54 -9.51 4.39 -20.21
CA GLY A 54 -8.24 4.09 -19.56
C GLY A 54 -8.19 2.67 -19.00
N LYS A 55 -9.29 2.22 -18.37
CA LYS A 55 -9.44 0.84 -17.90
C LYS A 55 -9.39 -0.18 -19.06
N TRP A 56 -10.16 0.05 -20.12
CA TRP A 56 -10.22 -0.89 -21.25
C TRP A 56 -8.90 -0.96 -22.00
N LEU A 57 -8.25 0.18 -22.25
CA LEU A 57 -6.92 0.25 -22.87
C LEU A 57 -5.86 -0.48 -22.04
N ALA A 58 -5.93 -0.38 -20.71
CA ALA A 58 -5.04 -1.09 -19.80
C ALA A 58 -5.27 -2.62 -19.86
N GLU A 59 -6.53 -3.06 -19.87
CA GLU A 59 -6.89 -4.48 -19.93
C GLU A 59 -6.56 -5.12 -21.29
N THR A 60 -6.73 -4.39 -22.40
CA THR A 60 -6.43 -4.90 -23.75
C THR A 60 -4.97 -4.69 -24.16
N ARG A 61 -4.19 -3.93 -23.38
CA ARG A 61 -2.81 -3.53 -23.70
C ARG A 61 -2.67 -2.85 -25.07
N SER A 62 -3.72 -2.17 -25.52
CA SER A 62 -3.79 -1.57 -26.87
C SER A 62 -3.07 -0.22 -26.98
N SER A 63 -2.48 0.30 -25.90
CA SER A 63 -1.81 1.60 -25.90
C SER A 63 -0.64 1.63 -24.90
N ASN A 64 0.28 2.56 -25.12
CA ASN A 64 1.41 2.79 -24.22
C ASN A 64 0.91 3.28 -22.84
N SER A 65 1.58 2.83 -21.78
CA SER A 65 1.26 3.20 -20.40
C SER A 65 1.27 4.70 -20.16
N ARG A 66 2.21 5.42 -20.79
CA ARG A 66 2.27 6.89 -20.71
C ARG A 66 1.06 7.55 -21.34
N THR A 67 0.58 7.02 -22.46
CA THR A 67 -0.62 7.51 -23.15
C THR A 67 -1.86 7.29 -22.28
N ILE A 68 -2.00 6.08 -21.70
CA ILE A 68 -3.12 5.74 -20.81
C ILE A 68 -3.14 6.66 -19.58
N LEU A 69 -1.96 6.92 -18.98
CA LEU A 69 -1.84 7.75 -17.79
C LEU A 69 -2.11 9.24 -18.07
N GLU A 70 -1.42 9.82 -19.04
CA GLU A 70 -1.45 11.28 -19.29
C GLU A 70 -2.68 11.73 -20.07
N GLN A 71 -3.20 10.91 -20.99
CA GLN A 71 -4.32 11.33 -21.85
C GLN A 71 -5.69 10.91 -21.31
N TYR A 72 -5.76 9.89 -20.45
CA TYR A 72 -7.04 9.36 -19.97
C TYR A 72 -7.18 9.41 -18.45
N LEU A 73 -6.31 8.71 -17.70
CA LEU A 73 -6.53 8.55 -16.26
C LEU A 73 -6.27 9.81 -15.43
N LYS A 74 -5.20 10.57 -15.71
CA LYS A 74 -4.93 11.85 -15.03
C LYS A 74 -5.99 12.92 -15.36
N PRO A 75 -6.36 13.14 -16.64
CA PRO A 75 -7.46 14.04 -16.98
C PRO A 75 -8.78 13.64 -16.32
N ALA A 76 -9.07 12.33 -16.22
CA ALA A 76 -10.28 11.87 -15.54
C ALA A 76 -10.33 12.35 -14.08
N VAL A 77 -9.21 12.29 -13.35
CA VAL A 77 -9.14 12.77 -11.95
C VAL A 77 -9.30 14.28 -11.89
N SER A 78 -8.55 15.04 -12.70
CA SER A 78 -8.65 16.51 -12.73
C SER A 78 -10.09 16.98 -12.97
N ILE A 79 -10.75 16.39 -13.96
CA ILE A 79 -12.13 16.73 -14.30
C ILE A 79 -13.10 16.34 -13.17
N ALA A 80 -12.85 15.22 -12.47
CA ALA A 80 -13.67 14.82 -11.32
C ALA A 80 -13.49 15.77 -10.12
N GLU A 81 -12.28 16.26 -9.87
CA GLU A 81 -11.95 17.19 -8.79
C GLU A 81 -12.55 18.58 -9.01
N ASP A 82 -12.63 19.05 -10.27
CA ASP A 82 -13.22 20.34 -10.63
C ASP A 82 -14.72 20.42 -10.30
N VAL A 83 -15.43 19.29 -10.33
CA VAL A 83 -16.87 19.21 -10.06
C VAL A 83 -17.14 19.22 -8.56
N LYS A 84 -17.01 20.38 -7.90
CA LYS A 84 -17.17 20.57 -6.44
C LYS A 84 -18.60 20.36 -5.88
N THR A 85 -19.42 19.54 -6.51
CA THR A 85 -20.76 19.21 -6.01
C THR A 85 -20.65 18.13 -4.93
N ALA A 86 -21.32 18.35 -3.79
CA ALA A 86 -21.40 17.38 -2.69
C ALA A 86 -22.39 16.23 -2.94
N ASP A 87 -22.81 16.00 -4.20
CA ASP A 87 -23.72 14.91 -4.53
C ASP A 87 -23.03 13.55 -4.28
N LYS A 88 -23.75 12.63 -3.65
CA LYS A 88 -23.26 11.28 -3.30
C LYS A 88 -22.76 10.54 -4.54
N LYS A 89 -23.42 10.73 -5.70
CA LYS A 89 -23.01 10.14 -6.98
C LYS A 89 -21.69 10.74 -7.49
N ALA A 90 -21.50 12.05 -7.35
CA ALA A 90 -20.25 12.71 -7.73
C ALA A 90 -19.08 12.22 -6.86
N MET A 91 -19.30 12.04 -5.55
CA MET A 91 -18.31 11.48 -4.63
C MET A 91 -17.97 10.01 -4.97
N GLU A 92 -18.96 9.19 -5.32
CA GLU A 92 -18.69 7.81 -5.74
C GLU A 92 -17.85 7.76 -7.03
N ARG A 93 -18.15 8.63 -8.02
CA ARG A 93 -17.37 8.73 -9.25
C ARG A 93 -15.94 9.18 -8.99
N ARG A 94 -15.74 10.22 -8.17
CA ARG A 94 -14.41 10.68 -7.74
C ARG A 94 -13.61 9.55 -7.11
N CYS A 95 -14.22 8.84 -6.16
CA CYS A 95 -13.62 7.67 -5.52
C CYS A 95 -13.23 6.59 -6.55
N GLN A 96 -14.11 6.28 -7.51
CA GLN A 96 -13.83 5.34 -8.60
C GLN A 96 -12.65 5.78 -9.48
N THR A 97 -12.58 7.07 -9.83
CA THR A 97 -11.51 7.59 -10.70
C THR A 97 -10.16 7.54 -9.99
N HIS A 98 -10.08 7.98 -8.73
CA HIS A 98 -8.87 7.84 -7.92
C HIS A 98 -8.47 6.37 -7.75
N PHE A 99 -9.44 5.49 -7.48
CA PHE A 99 -9.19 4.05 -7.38
C PHE A 99 -8.59 3.47 -8.66
N HIS A 100 -9.15 3.78 -9.82
CA HIS A 100 -8.68 3.24 -11.09
C HIS A 100 -7.32 3.80 -11.50
N LEU A 101 -7.06 5.09 -11.23
CA LEU A 101 -5.73 5.68 -11.42
C LEU A 101 -4.71 4.95 -10.54
N ALA A 102 -4.98 4.85 -9.23
CA ALA A 102 -4.08 4.22 -8.27
C ALA A 102 -3.83 2.74 -8.58
N HIS A 103 -4.90 2.02 -8.96
CA HIS A 103 -4.79 0.60 -9.29
C HIS A 103 -3.94 0.36 -10.54
N TYR A 104 -4.05 1.25 -11.53
CA TYR A 104 -3.24 1.17 -12.74
C TYR A 104 -1.77 1.53 -12.47
N THR A 105 -1.51 2.62 -11.75
CA THR A 105 -0.13 3.01 -11.42
C THR A 105 0.55 1.99 -10.50
N ASP A 106 -0.19 1.36 -9.59
CA ASP A 106 0.30 0.23 -8.79
C ASP A 106 0.66 -0.99 -9.66
N ALA A 107 -0.15 -1.31 -10.68
CA ALA A 107 0.18 -2.37 -11.63
C ALA A 107 1.44 -2.06 -12.45
N LEU A 108 1.62 -0.80 -12.88
CA LEU A 108 2.84 -0.35 -13.55
C LEU A 108 4.06 -0.43 -12.63
N PHE A 109 3.91 -0.02 -11.36
CA PHE A 109 4.96 -0.14 -10.35
C PHE A 109 5.39 -1.60 -10.16
N ARG A 110 4.43 -2.53 -9.99
CA ARG A 110 4.73 -3.97 -9.87
C ARG A 110 5.46 -4.51 -11.09
N SER A 111 5.00 -4.16 -12.30
CA SER A 111 5.66 -4.58 -13.54
C SER A 111 7.10 -4.05 -13.63
N HIS A 112 7.34 -2.81 -13.17
CA HIS A 112 8.69 -2.27 -13.07
C HIS A 112 9.55 -3.00 -12.03
N GLU A 113 9.01 -3.34 -10.86
CA GLU A 113 9.74 -4.14 -9.86
C GLU A 113 10.08 -5.53 -10.37
N GLU A 114 9.15 -6.22 -11.02
CA GLU A 114 9.37 -7.52 -11.65
C GLU A 114 10.48 -7.46 -12.69
N ARG A 115 10.47 -6.42 -13.54
CA ARG A 115 11.53 -6.21 -14.53
C ARG A 115 12.89 -5.94 -13.87
N LEU A 116 12.95 -5.11 -12.83
CA LEU A 116 14.19 -4.84 -12.10
C LEU A 116 14.75 -6.08 -11.39
N ASN A 117 13.87 -7.01 -10.99
CA ASN A 117 14.26 -8.27 -10.37
C ASN A 117 14.55 -9.40 -11.38
N SER A 118 14.31 -9.18 -12.68
CA SER A 118 14.50 -10.17 -13.73
C SER A 118 15.97 -10.55 -13.94
N ASN A 119 16.21 -11.78 -14.41
CA ASN A 119 17.56 -12.25 -14.75
C ASN A 119 18.20 -11.46 -15.90
N GLU A 120 17.38 -10.99 -16.84
CA GLU A 120 17.81 -10.13 -17.95
C GLU A 120 18.40 -8.82 -17.42
N TRP A 121 17.67 -8.16 -16.52
CA TRP A 121 18.12 -6.91 -15.89
C TRP A 121 19.40 -7.11 -15.07
N GLN A 122 19.47 -8.18 -14.27
CA GLN A 122 20.68 -8.48 -13.51
C GLN A 122 21.88 -8.74 -14.43
N SER A 123 21.67 -9.39 -15.57
CA SER A 123 22.73 -9.66 -16.54
C SER A 123 23.18 -8.39 -17.25
N ALA A 124 22.25 -7.51 -17.62
CA ALA A 124 22.55 -6.18 -18.13
C ALA A 124 23.35 -5.35 -17.12
N MET A 125 22.96 -5.38 -15.83
CA MET A 125 23.69 -4.72 -14.75
C MET A 125 25.12 -5.25 -14.61
N ARG A 126 25.34 -6.57 -14.70
CA ARG A 126 26.70 -7.17 -14.69
C ARG A 126 27.51 -6.71 -15.90
N LEU A 127 26.91 -6.69 -17.09
CA LEU A 127 27.57 -6.22 -18.30
C LEU A 127 27.98 -4.75 -18.19
N ARG A 128 27.11 -3.89 -17.64
CA ARG A 128 27.43 -2.48 -17.39
C ARG A 128 28.59 -2.31 -16.41
N LYS A 129 28.61 -3.09 -15.33
CA LYS A 129 29.75 -3.11 -14.39
C LYS A 129 31.04 -3.56 -15.08
N HIS A 130 30.98 -4.55 -15.96
CA HIS A 130 32.16 -4.97 -16.71
C HIS A 130 32.66 -3.85 -17.64
N LYS A 131 31.76 -3.21 -18.38
CA LYS A 131 32.09 -2.06 -19.24
C LYS A 131 32.69 -0.89 -18.47
N THR A 132 32.24 -0.62 -17.24
CA THR A 132 32.85 0.43 -16.40
C THR A 132 34.28 0.08 -15.99
N VAL A 133 34.56 -1.18 -15.64
CA VAL A 133 35.92 -1.64 -15.30
C VAL A 133 36.82 -1.61 -16.54
N GLU A 134 36.30 -2.02 -17.70
CA GLU A 134 37.02 -1.95 -18.97
C GLU A 134 37.37 -0.49 -19.32
N LEU A 135 36.45 0.44 -19.13
CA LEU A 135 36.69 1.86 -19.32
C LEU A 135 37.81 2.37 -18.40
N GLU A 136 37.79 2.01 -17.11
CA GLU A 136 38.85 2.39 -16.16
C GLU A 136 40.22 1.81 -16.55
N ALA A 137 40.24 0.55 -17.01
CA ALA A 137 41.45 -0.10 -17.51
C ALA A 137 41.98 0.59 -18.77
N LEU A 138 41.11 0.98 -19.70
CA LEU A 138 41.47 1.73 -20.90
C LEU A 138 42.01 3.12 -20.58
N ILE A 139 41.39 3.83 -19.63
CA ILE A 139 41.89 5.13 -19.14
C ILE A 139 43.27 4.98 -18.50
N LYS A 140 43.50 3.92 -17.72
CA LYS A 140 44.81 3.64 -17.12
C LYS A 140 45.88 3.37 -18.18
N ARG A 141 45.56 2.56 -19.21
CA ARG A 141 46.45 2.26 -20.34
C ARG A 141 46.73 3.48 -21.21
N PHE A 142 45.72 4.32 -21.43
CA PHE A 142 45.86 5.58 -22.15
C PHE A 142 46.84 6.54 -21.47
N ARG A 143 46.82 6.62 -20.13
CA ARG A 143 47.77 7.44 -19.36
C ARG A 143 49.23 6.98 -19.51
N SER A 144 49.46 5.70 -19.75
CA SER A 144 50.80 5.11 -19.93
C SER A 144 51.29 4.98 -21.39
N SER A 145 50.47 5.31 -22.38
CA SER A 145 50.75 5.04 -23.81
C SER A 145 51.47 6.20 -24.54
N THR A 146 52.16 5.90 -25.65
CA THR A 146 52.92 6.83 -26.52
C THR A 146 52.04 7.55 -27.55
N LYS A 147 52.51 8.69 -28.10
CA LYS A 147 51.69 9.68 -28.84
C LYS A 147 50.82 9.15 -30.00
N GLY A 148 51.21 8.06 -30.69
CA GLY A 148 50.48 7.51 -31.84
C GLY A 148 49.31 6.59 -31.50
N GLU A 149 49.41 5.84 -30.40
CA GLU A 149 48.31 4.96 -29.93
C GLU A 149 47.24 5.74 -29.13
N LYS A 150 47.58 6.95 -28.66
CA LYS A 150 46.68 7.80 -27.89
C LYS A 150 45.40 8.16 -28.64
N THR A 151 45.45 8.38 -29.95
CA THR A 151 44.26 8.76 -30.74
C THR A 151 43.22 7.63 -30.78
N ASP A 152 43.65 6.39 -30.98
CA ASP A 152 42.75 5.22 -31.05
C ASP A 152 42.13 4.90 -29.68
N TYR A 153 42.95 4.96 -28.63
CA TYR A 153 42.45 4.83 -27.26
C TYR A 153 41.47 5.94 -26.88
N THR A 154 41.70 7.18 -27.34
CA THR A 154 40.80 8.31 -27.07
C THR A 154 39.43 8.08 -27.71
N MET A 155 39.39 7.66 -28.97
CA MET A 155 38.13 7.37 -29.67
C MET A 155 37.37 6.24 -28.97
N LYS A 156 38.05 5.15 -28.57
CA LYS A 156 37.40 4.02 -27.89
C LYS A 156 36.88 4.39 -26.50
N ILE A 157 37.65 5.20 -25.75
CA ILE A 157 37.23 5.73 -24.45
C ILE A 157 35.99 6.61 -24.61
N GLN A 158 35.96 7.52 -25.59
CA GLN A 158 34.81 8.39 -25.83
C GLN A 158 33.56 7.59 -26.22
N GLU A 159 33.70 6.58 -27.07
CA GLU A 159 32.60 5.68 -27.46
C GLU A 159 32.02 4.94 -26.24
N LEU A 160 32.89 4.29 -25.45
CA LEU A 160 32.47 3.56 -24.24
C LEU A 160 31.89 4.48 -23.17
N GLN A 161 32.44 5.69 -23.00
CA GLN A 161 31.89 6.70 -22.10
C GLN A 161 30.49 7.12 -22.53
N LYS A 162 30.28 7.37 -23.83
CA LYS A 162 28.96 7.72 -24.37
C LYS A 162 27.96 6.58 -24.15
N GLN A 163 28.37 5.33 -24.40
CA GLN A 163 27.51 4.17 -24.17
C GLN A 163 27.10 4.04 -22.70
N LEU A 164 28.07 4.14 -21.78
CA LEU A 164 27.80 4.07 -20.34
C LEU A 164 26.97 5.26 -19.83
N ALA A 165 27.12 6.44 -20.44
CA ALA A 165 26.29 7.60 -20.11
C ALA A 165 24.83 7.37 -20.51
N MET A 166 24.57 6.87 -21.73
CA MET A 166 23.21 6.54 -22.18
C MET A 166 22.58 5.43 -21.32
N ASP A 167 23.35 4.38 -20.98
CA ASP A 167 22.91 3.31 -20.08
C ASP A 167 22.51 3.84 -18.69
N LYS A 168 23.30 4.77 -18.12
CA LYS A 168 23.01 5.39 -16.83
C LYS A 168 21.78 6.30 -16.87
N GLU A 169 21.60 7.05 -17.95
CA GLU A 169 20.42 7.90 -18.13
C GLU A 169 19.14 7.07 -18.22
N GLU A 170 19.17 5.96 -18.97
CA GLU A 170 18.05 5.03 -19.05
C GLU A 170 17.73 4.41 -17.68
N ASP A 171 18.75 4.02 -16.92
CA ASP A 171 18.59 3.47 -15.57
C ASP A 171 17.97 4.47 -14.60
N GLN A 172 18.43 5.72 -14.64
CA GLN A 172 17.89 6.78 -13.81
C GLN A 172 16.43 7.02 -14.14
N LYS A 173 16.10 7.15 -15.43
CA LYS A 173 14.73 7.34 -15.89
C LYS A 173 13.81 6.19 -15.46
N LEU A 174 14.30 4.95 -15.51
CA LEU A 174 13.54 3.78 -15.08
C LEU A 174 13.20 3.79 -13.59
N GLN A 175 14.15 4.26 -12.77
CA GLN A 175 13.97 4.40 -11.33
C GLN A 175 13.03 5.56 -11.00
N ASP A 176 13.19 6.69 -11.68
CA ASP A 176 12.33 7.87 -11.51
C ASP A 176 10.89 7.52 -11.89
N ASP A 177 10.66 6.84 -13.02
CA ASP A 177 9.33 6.38 -13.44
C ASP A 177 8.72 5.42 -12.40
N ARG A 178 9.51 4.49 -11.86
CA ARG A 178 9.07 3.56 -10.80
C ARG A 178 8.61 4.33 -9.57
N ASP A 179 9.40 5.28 -9.09
CA ASP A 179 9.10 6.01 -7.86
C ASP A 179 7.93 7.00 -8.07
N ASN A 180 7.79 7.58 -9.27
CA ASN A 180 6.63 8.36 -9.66
C ASN A 180 5.33 7.52 -9.67
N PHE A 181 5.36 6.31 -10.22
CA PHE A 181 4.19 5.41 -10.20
C PHE A 181 3.79 5.01 -8.79
N LEU A 182 4.77 4.74 -7.92
CA LEU A 182 4.52 4.44 -6.51
C LEU A 182 3.85 5.62 -5.80
N ASN A 183 4.36 6.84 -5.96
CA ASN A 183 3.77 8.03 -5.35
C ASN A 183 2.34 8.27 -5.84
N LEU A 184 2.09 8.16 -7.15
CA LEU A 184 0.75 8.29 -7.73
C LEU A 184 -0.21 7.21 -7.20
N ALA A 185 0.27 5.98 -7.01
CA ALA A 185 -0.52 4.90 -6.43
C ALA A 185 -0.89 5.19 -4.97
N LEU A 186 0.07 5.60 -4.14
CA LEU A 186 -0.16 5.90 -2.73
C LEU A 186 -1.13 7.07 -2.56
N GLU A 187 -0.91 8.18 -3.29
CA GLU A 187 -1.80 9.33 -3.24
C GLU A 187 -3.21 8.99 -3.75
N GLY A 188 -3.34 8.30 -4.88
CA GLY A 188 -4.65 7.93 -5.41
C GLY A 188 -5.41 6.97 -4.47
N TYR A 189 -4.72 6.03 -3.83
CA TYR A 189 -5.32 5.15 -2.82
C TYR A 189 -5.72 5.92 -1.55
N LYS A 190 -4.91 6.86 -1.07
CA LYS A 190 -5.26 7.76 0.04
C LYS A 190 -6.53 8.55 -0.26
N HIS A 191 -6.60 9.23 -1.40
CA HIS A 191 -7.78 10.01 -1.80
C HIS A 191 -9.02 9.13 -1.94
N CYS A 192 -8.87 7.92 -2.48
CA CYS A 192 -9.95 6.94 -2.56
C CYS A 192 -10.54 6.63 -1.17
N LEU A 193 -9.69 6.44 -0.14
CA LEU A 193 -10.12 6.16 1.23
C LEU A 193 -10.75 7.37 1.94
N VAL A 194 -10.34 8.59 1.59
CA VAL A 194 -10.93 9.81 2.16
C VAL A 194 -12.33 10.08 1.58
N ILE A 195 -12.52 9.85 0.28
CA ILE A 195 -13.73 10.25 -0.45
C ILE A 195 -14.88 9.25 -0.32
N GLY A 196 -14.59 7.94 -0.24
CA GLY A 196 -15.65 6.93 -0.21
C GLY A 196 -15.22 5.58 0.32
N ASP A 197 -16.21 4.68 0.45
CA ASP A 197 -16.06 3.44 1.24
C ASP A 197 -16.09 2.15 0.40
N LYS A 198 -16.43 2.27 -0.88
CA LYS A 198 -16.68 1.13 -1.78
C LYS A 198 -15.48 0.20 -1.95
N TYR A 199 -14.28 0.75 -1.91
CA TYR A 199 -13.04 0.02 -2.18
C TYR A 199 -12.17 -0.16 -0.93
N ASP A 200 -12.67 0.19 0.25
CA ASP A 200 -11.88 0.27 1.49
C ASP A 200 -11.06 -0.99 1.75
N VAL A 201 -11.70 -2.16 1.81
CA VAL A 201 -11.01 -3.42 2.09
C VAL A 201 -9.88 -3.66 1.10
N ARG A 202 -10.14 -3.49 -0.20
CA ARG A 202 -9.13 -3.74 -1.23
C ARG A 202 -7.97 -2.75 -1.14
N VAL A 203 -8.27 -1.48 -0.91
CA VAL A 203 -7.30 -0.39 -0.88
C VAL A 203 -6.46 -0.44 0.39
N VAL A 204 -7.08 -0.60 1.56
CA VAL A 204 -6.39 -0.70 2.85
C VAL A 204 -5.40 -1.87 2.85
N PHE A 205 -5.82 -3.06 2.42
CA PHE A 205 -4.92 -4.21 2.32
C PHE A 205 -3.73 -3.94 1.38
N ARG A 206 -3.97 -3.23 0.27
CA ARG A 206 -2.91 -2.91 -0.67
C ARG A 206 -1.94 -1.85 -0.15
N ILE A 207 -2.43 -0.75 0.44
CA ILE A 207 -1.59 0.29 1.04
C ILE A 207 -0.72 -0.32 2.13
N VAL A 208 -1.32 -1.09 3.06
CA VAL A 208 -0.57 -1.71 4.16
C VAL A 208 0.46 -2.70 3.61
N SER A 209 0.12 -3.47 2.57
CA SER A 209 1.10 -4.34 1.88
C SER A 209 2.27 -3.55 1.28
N LEU A 210 2.01 -2.46 0.55
CA LEU A 210 3.06 -1.61 -0.04
C LEU A 210 3.96 -1.00 1.04
N TRP A 211 3.34 -0.43 2.08
CA TRP A 211 4.05 0.16 3.20
C TRP A 211 4.92 -0.86 3.95
N PHE A 212 4.42 -2.07 4.17
CA PHE A 212 5.14 -3.15 4.84
C PHE A 212 6.29 -3.73 3.99
N SER A 213 6.13 -3.77 2.68
CA SER A 213 7.18 -4.23 1.76
C SER A 213 8.28 -3.18 1.57
N LEU A 214 7.94 -1.89 1.66
CA LEU A 214 8.82 -0.76 1.37
C LEU A 214 9.13 0.07 2.62
N SER A 215 9.20 -0.57 3.80
CA SER A 215 9.39 0.10 5.10
C SER A 215 10.67 0.93 5.21
N SER A 216 11.69 0.61 4.41
CA SER A 216 12.96 1.34 4.35
C SER A 216 12.88 2.68 3.59
N ARG A 217 11.83 2.88 2.78
CA ARG A 217 11.68 4.06 1.94
C ARG A 217 10.96 5.17 2.69
N LYS A 218 11.69 6.26 2.99
CA LYS A 218 11.15 7.42 3.74
C LYS A 218 9.89 8.04 3.12
N HIS A 219 9.81 8.14 1.79
CA HIS A 219 8.64 8.73 1.13
C HIS A 219 7.36 7.91 1.36
N VAL A 220 7.47 6.57 1.42
CA VAL A 220 6.32 5.67 1.68
C VAL A 220 5.84 5.84 3.12
N VAL A 221 6.78 5.94 4.08
CA VAL A 221 6.44 6.19 5.50
C VAL A 221 5.77 7.55 5.67
N ASN A 222 6.28 8.60 5.02
CA ASN A 222 5.67 9.93 5.09
C ASN A 222 4.27 9.97 4.46
N SER A 223 4.07 9.30 3.32
CA SER A 223 2.74 9.18 2.70
C SER A 223 1.77 8.41 3.61
N MET A 224 2.25 7.37 4.30
CA MET A 224 1.44 6.65 5.29
C MET A 224 1.07 7.54 6.48
N LEU A 225 1.99 8.36 7.02
CA LEU A 225 1.68 9.31 8.08
C LEU A 225 0.58 10.29 7.68
N SER A 226 0.69 10.89 6.49
CA SER A 226 -0.36 11.76 5.95
C SER A 226 -1.70 11.01 5.74
N THR A 227 -1.64 9.73 5.35
CA THR A 227 -2.83 8.87 5.24
C THR A 227 -3.46 8.62 6.61
N ILE A 228 -2.64 8.38 7.66
CA ILE A 228 -3.11 8.17 9.03
C ILE A 228 -3.83 9.41 9.54
N ASP A 229 -3.38 10.61 9.20
CA ASP A 229 -4.01 11.85 9.66
C ASP A 229 -5.39 12.07 9.01
N GLU A 230 -5.47 11.92 7.68
CA GLU A 230 -6.67 12.26 6.91
C GLU A 230 -7.73 11.15 6.81
N VAL A 231 -7.32 9.89 6.86
CA VAL A 231 -8.25 8.75 6.70
C VAL A 231 -8.91 8.38 8.03
N GLN A 232 -10.17 7.98 7.94
CA GLN A 232 -10.95 7.48 9.07
C GLN A 232 -10.37 6.14 9.57
N SER A 233 -10.11 6.06 10.88
CA SER A 233 -9.36 4.96 11.50
C SER A 233 -10.09 3.61 11.46
N PHE A 234 -11.44 3.59 11.44
CA PHE A 234 -12.20 2.33 11.37
C PHE A 234 -11.86 1.48 10.13
N LYS A 235 -11.41 2.11 9.04
CA LYS A 235 -11.04 1.41 7.80
C LYS A 235 -9.85 0.46 7.99
N PHE A 236 -9.01 0.71 8.98
CA PHE A 236 -7.84 -0.10 9.31
C PHE A 236 -8.11 -1.20 10.33
N ILE A 237 -9.27 -1.20 10.99
CA ILE A 237 -9.65 -2.17 12.04
C ILE A 237 -9.57 -3.63 11.57
N PRO A 238 -9.97 -4.00 10.32
CA PRO A 238 -9.80 -5.37 9.83
C PRO A 238 -8.34 -5.86 9.83
N LEU A 239 -7.37 -4.95 9.86
CA LEU A 239 -5.94 -5.25 9.88
C LEU A 239 -5.26 -4.96 11.22
N VAL A 240 -6.04 -4.66 12.27
CA VAL A 240 -5.49 -4.26 13.58
C VAL A 240 -4.52 -5.30 14.14
N TYR A 241 -4.81 -6.59 13.98
CA TYR A 241 -3.94 -7.68 14.41
C TYR A 241 -2.61 -7.67 13.65
N GLN A 242 -2.67 -7.59 12.32
CA GLN A 242 -1.51 -7.61 11.44
C GLN A 242 -0.62 -6.39 11.67
N ILE A 243 -1.22 -5.22 11.89
CA ILE A 243 -0.51 -3.98 12.17
C ILE A 243 0.14 -4.04 13.55
N ALA A 244 -0.65 -4.31 14.60
CA ALA A 244 -0.14 -4.36 15.97
C ALA A 244 0.95 -5.43 16.16
N SER A 245 0.86 -6.58 15.47
CA SER A 245 1.87 -7.65 15.56
C SER A 245 3.27 -7.26 15.07
N ARG A 246 3.39 -6.15 14.30
CA ARG A 246 4.66 -5.61 13.81
C ARG A 246 5.22 -4.47 14.67
N MET A 247 4.51 -4.03 15.70
CA MET A 247 5.05 -3.12 16.72
C MET A 247 6.26 -3.73 17.40
N GLY A 248 7.25 -2.91 17.76
CA GLY A 248 8.39 -3.34 18.58
C GLY A 248 9.48 -4.09 17.81
N SER A 249 9.45 -4.11 16.47
CA SER A 249 10.58 -4.69 15.72
C SER A 249 11.77 -3.71 15.73
N SER A 250 12.84 -4.04 16.45
CA SER A 250 14.07 -3.25 16.62
C SER A 250 14.94 -3.10 15.36
N LYS A 251 14.42 -3.50 14.18
CA LYS A 251 15.16 -3.46 12.90
C LYS A 251 15.08 -2.11 12.17
N ASP A 252 14.25 -1.18 12.62
CA ASP A 252 14.08 0.11 11.96
C ASP A 252 14.87 1.21 12.67
N GLY A 253 15.70 1.93 11.92
CA GLY A 253 16.64 2.93 12.43
C GLY A 253 15.99 4.00 13.32
N GLN A 254 16.75 4.46 14.31
CA GLN A 254 16.35 5.54 15.20
C GLN A 254 16.25 6.86 14.42
N GLY A 255 15.02 7.26 14.09
CA GLY A 255 14.72 8.52 13.43
C GLY A 255 13.27 8.95 13.70
N PRO A 256 12.97 10.26 13.72
CA PRO A 256 11.67 10.78 14.16
C PRO A 256 10.48 10.45 13.24
N LEU A 257 10.74 9.98 12.01
CA LEU A 257 9.74 9.60 11.02
C LEU A 257 10.07 8.22 10.44
N ASN A 258 10.23 7.23 11.33
CA ASN A 258 10.51 5.85 10.95
C ASN A 258 9.22 5.02 10.84
N PHE A 259 9.36 3.82 10.27
CA PHE A 259 8.26 2.88 10.10
C PHE A 259 7.53 2.58 11.42
N GLN A 260 8.28 2.36 12.51
CA GLN A 260 7.72 2.08 13.83
C GLN A 260 6.91 3.26 14.38
N PHE A 261 7.36 4.51 14.19
CA PHE A 261 6.63 5.70 14.60
C PHE A 261 5.28 5.80 13.90
N ALA A 262 5.24 5.59 12.58
CA ALA A 262 3.99 5.58 11.82
C ALA A 262 3.05 4.45 12.27
N LEU A 263 3.62 3.28 12.59
CA LEU A 263 2.87 2.13 13.05
C LEU A 263 2.26 2.34 14.43
N VAL A 264 3.04 2.82 15.40
CA VAL A 264 2.54 3.17 16.74
C VAL A 264 1.49 4.27 16.65
N SER A 265 1.70 5.29 15.80
CA SER A 265 0.73 6.37 15.58
C SER A 265 -0.60 5.86 15.05
N LEU A 266 -0.59 4.95 14.06
CA LEU A 266 -1.82 4.36 13.53
C LEU A 266 -2.55 3.52 14.59
N VAL A 267 -1.83 2.67 15.31
CA VAL A 267 -2.43 1.83 16.37
C VAL A 267 -2.98 2.69 17.49
N LYS A 268 -2.28 3.77 17.86
CA LYS A 268 -2.76 4.77 18.82
C LYS A 268 -4.05 5.42 18.36
N LYS A 269 -4.13 5.90 17.10
CA LYS A 269 -5.36 6.48 16.53
C LYS A 269 -6.52 5.48 16.58
N MET A 270 -6.30 4.24 16.13
CA MET A 270 -7.32 3.18 16.19
C MET A 270 -7.75 2.83 17.62
N ALA A 271 -6.85 2.92 18.60
CA ALA A 271 -7.17 2.63 20.00
C ALA A 271 -7.92 3.77 20.70
N ILE A 272 -7.67 5.02 20.30
CA ILE A 272 -8.43 6.18 20.77
C ILE A 272 -9.84 6.17 20.17
N ASP A 273 -9.96 5.95 18.86
CA ASP A 273 -11.25 6.04 18.17
C ASP A 273 -12.11 4.77 18.39
N HIS A 274 -11.46 3.60 18.53
CA HIS A 274 -12.12 2.29 18.60
C HIS A 274 -11.51 1.39 19.69
N PRO A 275 -11.67 1.74 20.99
CA PRO A 275 -11.01 1.03 22.09
C PRO A 275 -11.39 -0.46 22.15
N TYR A 276 -12.67 -0.80 21.96
CA TYR A 276 -13.15 -2.19 22.01
C TYR A 276 -12.53 -3.11 20.95
N HIS A 277 -12.12 -2.57 19.80
CA HIS A 277 -11.53 -3.36 18.71
C HIS A 277 -10.00 -3.46 18.82
N THR A 278 -9.35 -2.43 19.37
CA THR A 278 -7.89 -2.30 19.34
C THR A 278 -7.22 -2.65 20.67
N VAL A 279 -7.83 -2.30 21.80
CA VAL A 279 -7.22 -2.51 23.13
C VAL A 279 -7.05 -3.99 23.45
N LEU A 280 -8.01 -4.85 23.06
CA LEU A 280 -7.89 -6.31 23.24
C LEU A 280 -6.64 -6.86 22.54
N GLN A 281 -6.33 -6.34 21.36
CA GLN A 281 -5.13 -6.75 20.62
C GLN A 281 -3.85 -6.29 21.32
N LEU A 282 -3.83 -5.08 21.88
CA LEU A 282 -2.70 -4.58 22.66
C LEU A 282 -2.50 -5.36 23.96
N LEU A 283 -3.58 -5.72 24.66
CA LEU A 283 -3.53 -6.56 25.85
C LEU A 283 -3.02 -7.98 25.52
N ALA A 284 -3.39 -8.52 24.36
CA ALA A 284 -2.85 -9.81 23.90
C ALA A 284 -1.33 -9.74 23.67
N LEU A 285 -0.82 -8.64 23.09
CA LEU A 285 0.62 -8.42 22.90
C LEU A 285 1.37 -8.18 24.22
N ALA A 286 0.79 -7.40 25.14
CA ALA A 286 1.36 -7.14 26.45
C ALA A 286 1.45 -8.40 27.34
N ASN A 287 0.52 -9.34 27.17
CA ASN A 287 0.52 -10.62 27.89
C ASN A 287 1.25 -11.75 27.13
N GLY A 288 1.97 -11.43 26.04
CA GLY A 288 2.63 -12.42 25.18
C GLY A 288 3.76 -13.22 25.86
N ASP A 289 4.18 -12.83 27.06
CA ASP A 289 5.21 -13.50 27.86
C ASP A 289 4.67 -14.54 28.87
N ARG A 290 3.34 -14.57 29.08
CA ARG A 290 2.64 -15.44 30.04
C ARG A 290 2.51 -16.90 29.54
N ILE A 291 3.64 -17.50 29.22
CA ILE A 291 3.75 -18.92 28.87
C ILE A 291 4.34 -19.66 30.07
N LYS A 292 3.64 -20.71 30.55
CA LYS A 292 4.11 -21.57 31.64
C LYS A 292 5.53 -22.10 31.32
N ASP A 293 6.44 -22.05 32.29
CA ASP A 293 7.88 -22.36 32.10
C ASP A 293 8.16 -23.75 31.49
N LYS A 294 7.24 -24.72 31.68
CA LYS A 294 7.32 -26.07 31.09
C LYS A 294 7.09 -26.12 29.57
N GLN A 295 6.58 -25.04 28.97
CA GLN A 295 6.34 -24.91 27.53
C GLN A 295 7.39 -24.01 26.84
N ARG A 296 8.29 -23.36 27.61
CA ARG A 296 9.40 -22.52 27.11
C ARG A 296 10.60 -23.36 26.61
N SER A 297 10.33 -24.45 25.89
CA SER A 297 11.39 -25.24 25.24
C SER A 297 12.00 -24.46 24.07
N ARG A 298 13.30 -24.65 23.85
CA ARG A 298 14.20 -23.97 22.87
C ARG A 298 13.77 -24.01 21.39
N SER A 299 12.56 -24.48 21.05
CA SER A 299 12.16 -24.73 19.65
C SER A 299 10.75 -24.27 19.23
N SER A 300 9.92 -23.63 20.07
CA SER A 300 8.56 -23.26 19.62
C SER A 300 8.07 -21.83 19.89
N PHE A 301 8.62 -21.08 20.85
CA PHE A 301 8.20 -19.69 21.05
C PHE A 301 9.29 -18.84 21.72
N VAL A 302 9.85 -17.88 20.98
CA VAL A 302 10.69 -16.82 21.54
C VAL A 302 9.77 -15.64 21.81
N VAL A 303 9.57 -15.32 23.08
CA VAL A 303 8.82 -14.11 23.49
C VAL A 303 9.59 -12.91 22.99
N ASP A 304 8.98 -12.11 22.12
CA ASP A 304 9.57 -10.86 21.65
C ASP A 304 9.29 -9.76 22.69
N MET A 305 10.25 -9.59 23.61
CA MET A 305 10.14 -8.62 24.71
C MET A 305 10.01 -7.18 24.21
N ASP A 306 10.56 -6.84 23.05
CA ASP A 306 10.45 -5.48 22.50
C ASP A 306 8.99 -5.16 22.15
N LYS A 307 8.24 -6.14 21.62
CA LYS A 307 6.80 -5.99 21.34
C LYS A 307 5.98 -5.81 22.61
N LYS A 308 6.32 -6.58 23.64
CA LYS A 308 5.66 -6.48 24.95
C LYS A 308 5.82 -5.06 25.51
N HIS A 309 7.05 -4.57 25.61
CA HIS A 309 7.32 -3.23 26.13
C HIS A 309 6.66 -2.15 25.27
N ALA A 310 6.66 -2.29 23.94
CA ALA A 310 5.98 -1.34 23.04
C ALA A 310 4.45 -1.32 23.29
N ALA A 311 3.82 -2.48 23.49
CA ALA A 311 2.41 -2.57 23.79
C ALA A 311 2.07 -2.01 25.19
N GLU A 312 2.89 -2.30 26.21
CA GLU A 312 2.74 -1.76 27.57
C GLU A 312 2.87 -0.24 27.60
N ASN A 313 3.89 0.31 26.93
CA ASN A 313 4.08 1.75 26.82
C ASN A 313 2.87 2.42 26.16
N LEU A 314 2.35 1.84 25.07
CA LEU A 314 1.18 2.39 24.40
C LEU A 314 -0.09 2.28 25.27
N LEU A 315 -0.29 1.18 25.99
CA LEU A 315 -1.41 1.03 26.93
C LEU A 315 -1.34 2.06 28.07
N ASN A 316 -0.13 2.37 28.56
CA ASN A 316 0.08 3.40 29.58
C ASN A 316 -0.28 4.79 29.04
N GLU A 317 0.13 5.12 27.81
CA GLU A 317 -0.30 6.36 27.15
C GLU A 317 -1.81 6.43 26.95
N LEU A 318 -2.44 5.34 26.49
CA LEU A 318 -3.88 5.26 26.23
C LEU A 318 -4.73 5.35 27.50
N SER A 319 -4.14 5.05 28.67
CA SER A 319 -4.82 5.19 29.96
C SER A 319 -5.22 6.64 30.26
N SER A 320 -4.57 7.62 29.63
CA SER A 320 -4.97 9.04 29.73
C SER A 320 -6.27 9.36 28.97
N TYR A 321 -6.65 8.54 27.98
CA TYR A 321 -7.86 8.72 27.17
C TYR A 321 -9.00 7.82 27.65
N HIS A 322 -8.73 6.51 27.77
CA HIS A 322 -9.72 5.46 28.05
C HIS A 322 -9.36 4.64 29.30
N GLY A 323 -8.88 5.29 30.36
CA GLY A 323 -8.35 4.64 31.56
C GLY A 323 -9.29 3.60 32.19
N ALA A 324 -10.57 3.96 32.41
CA ALA A 324 -11.56 3.06 32.99
C ALA A 324 -11.78 1.80 32.13
N ILE A 325 -11.99 1.98 30.82
CA ILE A 325 -12.21 0.88 29.87
C ILE A 325 -11.00 -0.06 29.83
N ILE A 326 -9.78 0.51 29.75
CA ILE A 326 -8.54 -0.27 29.71
C ILE A 326 -8.35 -1.06 31.00
N GLN A 327 -8.63 -0.46 32.17
CA GLN A 327 -8.54 -1.14 33.46
C GLN A 327 -9.54 -2.31 33.56
N GLN A 328 -10.80 -2.10 33.16
CA GLN A 328 -11.82 -3.14 33.15
C GLN A 328 -11.48 -4.27 32.17
N MET A 329 -11.05 -3.94 30.95
CA MET A 329 -10.62 -4.93 29.96
C MET A 329 -9.40 -5.71 30.44
N ARG A 330 -8.45 -5.05 31.11
CA ARG A 330 -7.28 -5.71 31.70
C ARG A 330 -7.70 -6.71 32.77
N GLN A 331 -8.56 -6.30 33.71
CA GLN A 331 -9.11 -7.18 34.75
C GLN A 331 -9.83 -8.38 34.13
N MET A 332 -10.70 -8.13 33.15
CA MET A 332 -11.43 -9.17 32.43
C MET A 332 -10.48 -10.17 31.75
N VAL A 333 -9.47 -9.67 31.01
CA VAL A 333 -8.47 -10.51 30.35
C VAL A 333 -7.66 -11.32 31.36
N ASP A 334 -7.25 -10.72 32.48
CA ASP A 334 -6.53 -11.42 33.55
C ASP A 334 -7.37 -12.55 34.17
N ILE A 335 -8.67 -12.34 34.37
CA ILE A 335 -9.61 -13.36 34.86
C ILE A 335 -9.72 -14.51 33.85
N TYR A 336 -9.89 -14.21 32.56
CA TYR A 336 -9.95 -15.23 31.51
C TYR A 336 -8.65 -16.04 31.40
N ILE A 337 -7.49 -15.38 31.50
CA ILE A 337 -6.19 -16.07 31.51
C ILE A 337 -6.10 -17.00 32.73
N ARG A 338 -6.42 -16.53 33.94
CA ARG A 338 -6.41 -17.35 35.15
C ARG A 338 -7.34 -18.56 35.03
N LEU A 339 -8.54 -18.36 34.48
CA LEU A 339 -9.50 -19.43 34.24
C LEU A 339 -8.94 -20.47 33.26
N ALA A 340 -8.29 -20.04 32.18
CA ALA A 340 -7.66 -20.92 31.20
C ALA A 340 -6.42 -21.66 31.77
N GLU A 341 -5.72 -21.06 32.73
CA GLU A 341 -4.54 -21.66 33.38
C GLU A 341 -4.89 -22.71 34.44
N MET A 342 -6.15 -22.78 34.88
CA MET A 342 -6.62 -23.74 35.87
C MET A 342 -6.36 -25.18 35.40
N GLU A 343 -5.61 -25.93 36.20
CA GLU A 343 -5.27 -27.31 35.89
C GLU A 343 -6.48 -28.22 36.13
N THR A 344 -6.96 -28.86 35.07
CA THR A 344 -8.00 -29.89 35.15
C THR A 344 -7.35 -31.27 35.18
N LYS A 345 -7.76 -32.14 36.11
CA LYS A 345 -7.31 -33.55 36.09
C LYS A 345 -8.19 -34.33 35.12
N LYS A 346 -7.67 -35.44 34.58
CA LYS A 346 -8.45 -36.33 33.69
C LYS A 346 -9.76 -36.81 34.35
N GLU A 347 -9.77 -36.92 35.68
CA GLU A 347 -10.91 -37.30 36.51
C GLU A 347 -12.06 -36.26 36.55
N ASP A 348 -11.79 -35.02 36.11
CA ASP A 348 -12.73 -33.89 36.14
C ASP A 348 -13.47 -33.69 34.81
N THR A 349 -13.17 -34.49 33.77
CA THR A 349 -13.70 -34.33 32.40
C THR A 349 -15.24 -34.36 32.29
N ASN A 350 -15.93 -34.90 33.30
CA ASN A 350 -17.40 -34.98 33.35
C ASN A 350 -18.02 -34.44 34.66
N LYS A 351 -17.24 -33.71 35.48
CA LYS A 351 -17.72 -33.13 36.76
C LYS A 351 -17.85 -31.62 36.63
N ARG A 352 -18.86 -31.03 37.30
CA ARG A 352 -18.97 -29.58 37.44
C ARG A 352 -17.79 -29.08 38.27
N VAL A 353 -16.81 -28.47 37.61
CA VAL A 353 -15.68 -27.82 38.29
C VAL A 353 -16.20 -26.56 38.99
N THR A 354 -16.09 -26.53 40.31
CA THR A 354 -16.46 -25.35 41.09
C THR A 354 -15.41 -24.26 40.90
N LEU A 355 -15.80 -23.10 40.35
CA LEU A 355 -14.90 -21.96 40.19
C LEU A 355 -14.32 -21.53 41.56
N PRO A 356 -13.02 -21.23 41.68
CA PRO A 356 -12.41 -20.69 42.89
C PRO A 356 -13.14 -19.44 43.41
N ARG A 357 -13.18 -19.25 44.73
CA ARG A 357 -13.86 -18.09 45.37
C ARG A 357 -13.34 -16.74 44.85
N ASP A 358 -12.04 -16.68 44.52
CA ASP A 358 -11.36 -15.50 44.00
C ASP A 358 -11.84 -15.07 42.60
N LEU A 359 -12.37 -16.01 41.81
CA LEU A 359 -12.99 -15.71 40.51
C LEU A 359 -14.50 -15.41 40.63
N ARG A 360 -15.12 -15.77 41.76
CA ARG A 360 -16.55 -15.50 42.03
C ARG A 360 -16.78 -14.13 42.64
N ASN A 361 -15.82 -13.64 43.44
CA ASN A 361 -15.90 -12.33 44.09
C ASN A 361 -15.23 -11.27 43.22
N LEU A 362 -15.79 -11.02 42.03
CA LEU A 362 -15.30 -9.94 41.18
C LEU A 362 -15.75 -8.59 41.77
N PRO A 363 -14.86 -7.58 41.88
CA PRO A 363 -15.28 -6.23 42.18
C PRO A 363 -16.30 -5.79 41.12
N VAL A 364 -17.32 -5.04 41.54
CA VAL A 364 -18.33 -4.51 40.62
C VAL A 364 -17.60 -3.69 39.56
N LEU A 365 -17.74 -4.08 38.29
CA LEU A 365 -17.22 -3.30 37.17
C LEU A 365 -17.95 -1.95 37.20
N GLU A 366 -17.23 -0.85 37.41
CA GLU A 366 -17.80 0.49 37.34
C GLU A 366 -18.32 0.72 35.91
N LEU A 367 -19.63 0.88 35.73
CA LEU A 367 -20.24 1.10 34.41
C LEU A 367 -20.08 2.55 33.94
#